data_AF-A0AAP5HIV8-F1
#
_entry.id   AF-A0AAP5HIV8-F1
#
_cell.length_a   1.000
_cell.length_b   1.000
_cell.length_c   1.000
_cell.angle_alpha   90.00
_cell.angle_beta   90.00
_cell.angle_gamma   90.00
#
_symmetry.space_group_name_H-M   'P 1'
#
loop_
_entity.id
_entity.type
_entity.pdbx_description
1 polymer ?
#
loop_
_entity_poly.entity_id
_entity_poly.type
_entity_poly.pdbx_seq_one_letter_code
_entity_poly.pdbx_strand_id
1 'polypeptide(L)'
;MSEPPGPHTTLEFYPWVVVRFRCTNCRRYGDARLARLAEKFGATETIEMLLARFHATCPNRPRSKSGRYVADPYFRCAGYCLDLNATPPPDLPPSMRKFTLIDGGKDEQLPTDEPGERRRHRVGGG
;
A
#
# COMPACT_ATOMS: atom_id res chain seq x y z
N MET A 1 12.23 -20.34 -9.30
CA MET A 1 11.26 -19.32 -8.84
C MET A 1 11.82 -18.78 -7.54
N SER A 2 12.26 -17.53 -7.51
CA SER A 2 12.86 -16.94 -6.30
C SER A 2 11.75 -16.64 -5.30
N GLU A 3 11.93 -17.06 -4.05
CA GLU A 3 10.95 -16.86 -2.97
C GLU A 3 10.75 -15.34 -2.73
N PRO A 4 9.50 -14.85 -2.63
CA PRO A 4 9.23 -13.43 -2.41
C PRO A 4 9.87 -12.94 -1.11
N PRO A 5 10.37 -11.68 -1.07
CA PRO A 5 10.99 -11.13 0.13
C PRO A 5 9.96 -11.08 1.27
N GLY A 6 10.28 -11.78 2.35
CA GLY A 6 9.53 -11.81 3.59
C GLY A 6 10.16 -10.91 4.67
N PRO A 7 9.57 -10.87 5.87
CA PRO A 7 10.03 -10.03 6.98
C PRO A 7 11.48 -10.31 7.38
N HIS A 8 11.87 -11.58 7.30
CA HIS A 8 13.17 -12.10 7.71
C HIS A 8 14.19 -12.19 6.56
N THR A 9 13.85 -11.68 5.37
CA THR A 9 14.79 -11.65 4.25
C THR A 9 15.93 -10.68 4.54
N THR A 10 17.17 -11.16 4.43
CA THR A 10 18.38 -10.35 4.55
C THR A 10 18.59 -9.48 3.32
N LEU A 11 19.28 -8.35 3.48
CA LEU A 11 19.43 -7.33 2.43
C LEU A 11 20.35 -7.78 1.27
N GLU A 12 21.10 -8.86 1.45
CA GLU A 12 22.10 -9.37 0.50
C GLU A 12 21.51 -10.10 -0.73
N PHE A 13 20.34 -10.73 -0.59
CA PHE A 13 19.78 -11.57 -1.65
C PHE A 13 19.18 -10.79 -2.82
N TYR A 14 18.83 -9.51 -2.62
CA TYR A 14 18.05 -8.74 -3.59
C TYR A 14 18.48 -7.26 -3.71
N PRO A 15 19.75 -6.98 -4.05
CA PRO A 15 20.30 -5.62 -4.01
C PRO A 15 19.59 -4.62 -4.94
N TRP A 16 18.95 -5.09 -6.02
CA TRP A 16 18.20 -4.28 -6.98
C TRP A 16 16.77 -3.93 -6.53
N VAL A 17 16.25 -4.59 -5.49
CA VAL A 17 14.89 -4.33 -5.01
C VAL A 17 14.84 -2.98 -4.31
N VAL A 18 13.84 -2.17 -4.69
CA VAL A 18 13.49 -0.93 -3.99
C VAL A 18 12.40 -1.28 -2.97
N VAL A 19 12.65 -0.94 -1.70
CA VAL A 19 11.64 -1.03 -0.64
C VAL A 19 11.06 0.34 -0.34
N ARG A 20 9.73 0.38 -0.23
CA ARG A 20 8.92 1.57 -0.05
C ARG A 20 8.20 1.49 1.29
N PHE A 21 8.65 2.32 2.22
CA PHE A 21 8.02 2.49 3.52
C PHE A 21 6.99 3.61 3.47
N ARG A 22 5.78 3.34 3.95
CA ARG A 22 4.69 4.33 4.06
C ARG A 22 4.07 4.24 5.45
N CYS A 23 3.33 5.28 5.82
CA CYS A 23 2.50 5.30 7.02
C CYS A 23 1.14 5.86 6.67
N THR A 24 0.05 5.18 7.03
CA THR A 24 -1.31 5.67 6.75
C THR A 24 -1.65 6.92 7.56
N ASN A 25 -1.09 7.03 8.77
CA ASN A 25 -1.48 8.05 9.76
C ASN A 25 -0.53 9.27 9.79
N CYS A 26 0.59 9.25 9.08
CA CYS A 26 1.44 10.43 8.93
C CYS A 26 2.02 10.51 7.51
N ARG A 27 2.34 11.72 7.04
CA ARG A 27 2.82 11.97 5.67
C ARG A 27 4.26 11.51 5.38
N ARG A 28 4.80 10.62 6.21
CA ARG A 28 6.19 10.19 6.11
C ARG A 28 6.30 9.00 5.17
N TYR A 29 7.31 9.04 4.33
CA TYR A 29 7.62 8.00 3.37
C TYR A 29 9.14 7.84 3.25
N GLY A 30 9.59 6.71 2.73
CA GLY A 30 10.99 6.47 2.43
C GLY A 30 11.12 5.38 1.39
N ASP A 31 11.85 5.67 0.32
CA ASP A 31 12.13 4.74 -0.76
C ASP A 31 13.64 4.55 -0.85
N ALA A 32 14.09 3.30 -0.81
CA ALA A 32 15.51 2.99 -0.90
C ALA A 32 15.74 1.60 -1.50
N ARG A 33 16.85 1.45 -2.23
CA ARG A 33 17.32 0.14 -2.69
C ARG A 33 17.88 -0.66 -1.52
N LEU A 34 17.63 -1.97 -1.47
CA LEU A 34 18.17 -2.84 -0.43
C LEU A 34 19.70 -2.76 -0.38
N ALA A 35 20.39 -2.64 -1.53
CA ALA A 35 21.85 -2.44 -1.56
C ALA A 35 22.31 -1.20 -0.76
N ARG A 36 21.57 -0.08 -0.86
CA ARG A 36 21.89 1.15 -0.12
C ARG A 36 21.60 1.01 1.37
N LEU A 37 20.57 0.24 1.71
CA LEU A 37 20.25 -0.06 3.10
C LEU A 37 21.29 -1.02 3.71
N ALA A 38 21.78 -1.99 2.94
CA ALA A 38 22.84 -2.91 3.33
C ALA A 38 24.17 -2.18 3.57
N GLU A 39 24.53 -1.25 2.69
CA GLU A 39 25.70 -0.37 2.87
C GLU A 39 25.61 0.45 4.16
N LYS A 40 24.42 0.95 4.49
CA LYS A 40 24.20 1.83 5.64
C LYS A 40 24.02 1.10 6.98
N PHE A 41 23.39 -0.07 6.97
CA PHE A 41 22.93 -0.77 8.17
C PHE A 41 23.52 -2.17 8.35
N GLY A 42 24.23 -2.69 7.36
CA GLY A 42 24.77 -4.05 7.34
C GLY A 42 23.93 -5.00 6.47
N ALA A 43 24.59 -5.95 5.82
CA ALA A 43 23.94 -6.92 4.92
C ALA A 43 23.03 -7.92 5.65
N THR A 44 23.34 -8.22 6.92
CA THR A 44 22.59 -9.14 7.79
C THR A 44 21.33 -8.52 8.38
N GLU A 45 21.08 -7.23 8.16
CA GLU A 45 19.86 -6.61 8.64
C GLU A 45 18.62 -7.15 7.91
N THR A 46 17.47 -7.10 8.58
CA THR A 46 16.20 -7.56 8.02
C THR A 46 15.29 -6.39 7.66
N ILE A 47 14.34 -6.64 6.75
CA ILE A 47 13.30 -5.66 6.41
C ILE A 47 12.45 -5.32 7.65
N GLU A 48 12.23 -6.29 8.55
CA GLU A 48 11.53 -6.08 9.81
C GLU A 48 12.25 -5.07 10.73
N MET A 49 13.56 -5.23 10.93
CA MET A 49 14.36 -4.27 11.71
C MET A 49 14.34 -2.87 11.08
N LEU A 50 14.39 -2.77 9.74
CA LEU A 50 14.26 -1.49 9.04
C LEU A 50 12.88 -0.87 9.24
N LEU A 51 11.82 -1.69 9.23
CA LEU A 51 10.46 -1.23 9.52
C LEU A 51 10.33 -0.75 10.97
N ALA A 52 10.95 -1.42 11.93
CA ALA A 52 11.00 -0.97 13.32
C ALA A 52 11.73 0.37 13.48
N ARG A 53 12.85 0.58 12.76
CA ARG A 53 13.55 1.87 12.69
C ARG A 53 12.69 2.96 12.03
N PHE A 54 11.94 2.59 11.00
CA PHE A 54 10.94 3.47 10.42
C PHE A 54 9.89 3.79 11.49
N HIS A 55 9.28 2.86 12.19
CA HIS A 55 8.33 3.18 13.27
C HIS A 55 8.93 4.08 14.35
N ALA A 56 10.21 3.90 14.68
CA ALA A 56 10.91 4.66 15.72
C ALA A 56 10.87 6.18 15.53
N THR A 57 10.89 6.66 14.28
CA THR A 57 10.84 8.09 13.95
C THR A 57 9.42 8.61 13.67
N CYS A 58 8.38 7.79 13.87
CA CYS A 58 7.00 8.24 13.73
C CYS A 58 6.57 9.16 14.90
N PRO A 59 5.97 10.32 14.64
CA PRO A 59 5.40 11.17 15.69
C PRO A 59 4.30 10.47 16.50
N ASN A 60 3.51 9.65 15.80
CA ASN A 60 2.38 8.89 16.33
C ASN A 60 2.83 7.54 16.93
N ARG A 61 4.15 7.31 17.05
CA ARG A 61 4.65 6.16 17.78
C ARG A 61 4.30 6.34 19.26
N PRO A 62 3.66 5.35 19.88
CA PRO A 62 3.42 5.40 21.31
C PRO A 62 4.72 5.51 22.11
N ARG A 63 4.70 6.37 23.13
CA ARG A 63 5.87 6.64 23.96
C ARG A 63 5.57 6.28 25.40
N SER A 64 6.55 5.71 26.10
CA SER A 64 6.47 5.61 27.56
C SER A 64 6.84 6.97 28.15
N LYS A 65 5.91 7.61 28.88
CA LYS A 65 6.18 8.79 29.69
C LYS A 65 5.99 8.38 31.15
N SER A 66 7.06 8.42 31.95
CA SER A 66 7.05 8.05 33.37
C SER A 66 6.48 6.64 33.64
N GLY A 67 6.85 5.66 32.81
CA GLY A 67 6.39 4.27 32.94
C GLY A 67 4.98 4.00 32.41
N ARG A 68 4.25 5.03 31.96
CA ARG A 68 2.92 4.88 31.32
C ARG A 68 3.04 5.01 29.81
N TYR A 69 2.41 4.07 29.11
CA TYR A 69 2.31 4.11 27.65
C TYR A 69 1.29 5.18 27.23
N VAL A 70 1.79 6.25 26.62
CA VAL A 70 0.98 7.33 26.05
C VAL A 70 0.91 7.10 24.55
N ALA A 71 -0.26 6.70 24.09
CA ALA A 71 -0.62 6.60 22.68
C ALA A 71 -1.92 7.37 22.47
N ASP A 72 -2.01 8.13 21.39
CA ASP A 72 -3.32 8.59 20.94
C ASP A 72 -4.11 7.35 20.47
N PRO A 73 -5.30 7.06 21.04
CA PRO A 73 -6.08 5.88 20.67
C PRO A 73 -6.60 5.94 19.23
N TYR A 74 -6.74 7.14 18.65
CA TYR A 74 -7.21 7.35 17.28
C TYR A 74 -6.04 7.49 16.29
N PHE A 75 -4.88 7.97 16.74
CA PHE A 75 -3.70 8.22 15.91
C PHE A 75 -2.47 7.42 16.36
N ARG A 76 -2.42 6.12 16.05
CA ARG A 76 -1.22 5.27 16.25
C ARG A 76 -0.38 5.17 14.98
N CYS A 77 0.91 4.85 15.09
CA CYS A 77 1.73 4.55 13.92
C CYS A 77 1.15 3.36 13.13
N ALA A 78 0.85 3.57 11.86
CA ALA A 78 0.42 2.53 10.91
C ALA A 78 1.46 2.43 9.78
N GLY A 79 2.73 2.33 10.15
CA GLY A 79 3.83 2.22 9.19
C GLY A 79 3.90 0.82 8.59
N TYR A 80 4.05 0.70 7.27
CA TYR A 80 4.16 -0.58 6.58
C TYR A 80 5.15 -0.46 5.41
N CYS A 81 5.70 -1.60 4.99
CA CYS A 81 6.48 -1.71 3.77
C CYS A 81 5.55 -2.25 2.67
N LEU A 82 5.40 -1.51 1.57
CA LEU A 82 4.51 -1.89 0.46
C LEU A 82 4.99 -3.15 -0.27
N ASP A 83 6.30 -3.38 -0.22
CA ASP A 83 6.96 -4.42 -1.02
C ASP A 83 7.07 -5.75 -0.25
N LEU A 84 6.66 -5.79 1.02
CA LEU A 84 6.48 -7.06 1.75
C LEU A 84 5.34 -7.84 1.10
N ASN A 85 5.60 -9.08 0.70
CA ASN A 85 4.65 -9.98 0.01
C ASN A 85 4.21 -9.53 -1.39
N ALA A 86 4.78 -8.46 -1.96
CA ALA A 86 4.49 -8.04 -3.33
C ALA A 86 5.44 -8.74 -4.31
N THR A 87 4.89 -9.55 -5.20
CA THR A 87 5.65 -10.34 -6.19
C THR A 87 5.44 -9.92 -7.66
N PRO A 88 5.44 -8.64 -8.07
CA PRO A 88 5.77 -8.35 -9.44
C PRO A 88 7.29 -8.20 -9.55
N PRO A 89 8.00 -9.12 -10.23
CA PRO A 89 9.35 -8.85 -10.67
C PRO A 89 9.37 -7.51 -11.41
N PRO A 90 10.33 -6.62 -11.11
CA PRO A 90 10.41 -5.29 -11.70
C PRO A 90 10.59 -5.28 -13.22
N ASP A 91 10.85 -6.45 -13.82
CA ASP A 91 11.23 -6.60 -15.24
C ASP A 91 10.11 -7.16 -16.13
N LEU A 92 8.91 -7.46 -15.61
CA LEU A 92 7.81 -7.92 -16.46
C LEU A 92 7.12 -6.72 -17.12
N PRO A 93 7.14 -6.62 -18.47
CA PRO A 93 6.44 -5.57 -19.18
C PRO A 93 4.94 -5.62 -18.84
N PRO A 94 4.24 -4.47 -18.84
CA PRO A 94 2.83 -4.37 -18.48
C PRO A 94 1.91 -5.40 -19.19
N SER A 95 2.30 -5.84 -20.38
CA SER A 95 1.60 -6.85 -21.20
C SER A 95 1.57 -8.27 -20.60
N MET A 96 2.45 -8.59 -19.65
CA MET A 96 2.51 -9.91 -19.00
C MET A 96 1.91 -9.88 -17.59
N ARG A 97 1.31 -8.76 -17.17
CA ARG A 97 0.51 -8.70 -15.93
C ARG A 97 -0.82 -9.40 -16.20
N LYS A 98 -1.14 -10.44 -15.43
CA LYS A 98 -2.47 -11.06 -15.47
C LYS A 98 -3.48 -10.01 -15.01
N PHE A 99 -4.43 -9.68 -15.88
CA PHE A 99 -5.57 -8.85 -15.49
C PHE A 99 -6.35 -9.60 -14.41
N THR A 100 -6.53 -8.98 -13.25
CA THR A 100 -7.47 -9.47 -12.25
C THR A 100 -8.87 -9.11 -12.72
N LEU A 101 -9.65 -10.10 -13.12
CA LEU A 101 -11.09 -9.93 -13.34
C LEU A 101 -11.70 -9.53 -11.99
N ILE A 102 -12.22 -8.31 -11.91
CA ILE A 102 -13.08 -7.90 -10.80
C ILE A 102 -14.47 -8.34 -11.20
N ASP A 103 -15.01 -9.39 -10.58
CA ASP A 103 -16.41 -9.77 -10.74
C ASP A 103 -17.29 -8.67 -10.12
N GLY A 104 -17.79 -7.79 -10.97
CA GLY A 104 -18.74 -6.73 -10.66
C GLY A 104 -19.69 -6.57 -11.83
N GLY A 105 -20.92 -7.04 -11.65
CA GLY A 105 -21.96 -7.09 -12.68
C GLY A 105 -22.35 -5.69 -13.15
N LYS A 106 -22.60 -5.57 -14.45
CA LYS A 106 -23.25 -4.41 -15.09
C LYS A 106 -24.62 -4.08 -14.49
N ASP A 107 -25.18 -4.96 -13.68
CA ASP A 107 -26.53 -4.85 -13.13
C ASP A 107 -26.61 -3.91 -11.92
N GLU A 108 -25.48 -3.56 -11.29
CA GLU A 108 -25.47 -2.72 -10.06
C GLU A 108 -25.16 -1.23 -10.33
N GLN A 109 -24.98 -0.83 -11.60
CA GLN A 109 -24.61 0.56 -11.99
C GLN A 109 -25.69 1.34 -12.75
N LEU A 110 -26.97 1.00 -12.59
CA LEU A 110 -28.05 1.88 -13.04
C LEU A 110 -28.78 2.45 -11.83
N PRO A 111 -28.73 3.77 -11.60
CA PRO A 111 -29.76 4.44 -10.83
C PRO A 111 -31.12 4.08 -11.44
N THR A 112 -32.05 3.62 -10.63
CA THR A 112 -33.43 3.36 -11.02
C THR A 112 -34.12 4.68 -11.35
N ASP A 113 -33.86 5.23 -12.54
CA ASP A 113 -34.69 6.29 -13.09
C ASP A 113 -36.02 5.64 -13.50
N GLU A 114 -37.04 5.79 -12.66
CA GLU A 114 -38.41 5.50 -13.04
C GLU A 114 -38.78 6.36 -14.27
N PRO A 115 -39.23 5.78 -15.39
CA PRO A 115 -39.67 6.57 -16.52
C PRO A 115 -41.04 7.17 -16.20
N GLY A 116 -41.02 8.39 -15.66
CA GLY A 116 -42.18 9.26 -15.56
C GLY A 116 -42.78 9.50 -16.95
N GLU A 117 -43.89 8.81 -17.20
CA GLU A 117 -45.00 9.13 -18.11
C GLU A 117 -44.68 9.92 -19.39
N ARG A 118 -44.60 9.21 -20.52
CA ARG A 118 -44.58 9.80 -21.86
C ARG A 118 -45.90 10.56 -22.14
N ARG A 119 -45.93 11.87 -21.87
CA ARG A 119 -46.97 12.75 -22.41
C ARG A 119 -46.84 12.81 -23.93
N ARG A 120 -47.78 12.14 -24.62
CA ARG A 120 -47.96 12.24 -26.07
C ARG A 120 -48.42 13.66 -26.40
N HIS A 121 -47.53 14.48 -26.99
CA HIS A 121 -47.91 15.75 -27.57
C HIS A 121 -48.51 15.49 -28.96
N ARG A 122 -49.81 15.73 -29.14
CA ARG A 122 -50.44 15.77 -30.48
C ARG A 122 -50.01 17.07 -31.18
N VAL A 123 -49.72 16.96 -32.47
CA VAL A 123 -49.38 18.08 -33.36
C VAL A 123 -50.65 18.50 -34.11
N GLY A 124 -50.97 19.80 -34.11
CA GLY A 124 -51.74 20.45 -35.18
C GLY A 124 -52.95 21.31 -34.78
N GLY A 125 -52.91 22.58 -35.19
CA GLY A 125 -54.08 23.30 -35.72
C GLY A 125 -54.63 24.48 -34.90
N GLY A 126 -54.27 25.69 -35.31
CA GLY A 126 -54.85 26.97 -34.88
C GLY A 126 -54.17 28.12 -35.60
#